data_AF-A0A7C3P713-F1
#
_entry.id   AF-A0A7C3P713-F1
#
_cell.length_a   1.000
_cell.length_b   1.000
_cell.length_c   1.000
_cell.angle_alpha   90.00
_cell.angle_beta   90.00
_cell.angle_gamma   90.00
#
_symmetry.space_group_name_H-M   'P 1'
#
loop_
_entity.id
_entity.type
_entity.pdbx_description
1 polymer ?
#
loop_
_entity_poly.entity_id
_entity_poly.type
_entity_poly.pdbx_seq_one_letter_code
_entity_poly.pdbx_strand_id
1 'polypeptide(L)'
;MGTHFWQVRLINGFWFVLSVIGMGYMARVMPLKVGKMKQIYLSWLVPIIFGMAVSGLVFYIDAWAQLIPYLGVFWLLVMAVGYAWNGIVDAPSDWYYFAAALNVMAAALCYVSPLYLEYQYVVAAVVTAWSMLYLWLLRT
;
A
#
# COMPACT_ATOMS: atom_id res chain seq x y z
N MET A 1 24.01 -9.40 1.14
CA MET A 1 23.23 -9.54 2.39
C MET A 1 22.41 -8.28 2.59
N GLY A 2 21.15 -8.29 2.16
CA GLY A 2 20.20 -7.19 2.33
C GLY A 2 19.35 -7.41 3.58
N THR A 3 19.99 -7.55 4.73
CA THR A 3 19.31 -7.77 6.01
C THR A 3 18.88 -6.43 6.60
N HIS A 4 17.58 -6.32 6.83
CA HIS A 4 16.68 -5.31 7.41
C HIS A 4 17.17 -4.23 8.41
N PHE A 5 18.43 -4.22 8.87
CA PHE A 5 18.90 -3.25 9.87
C PHE A 5 19.38 -1.91 9.30
N TRP A 6 19.47 -1.81 7.97
CA TRP A 6 19.90 -0.59 7.27
C TRP A 6 18.96 -0.29 6.12
N GLN A 7 17.71 0.06 6.43
CA GLN A 7 16.88 0.68 5.41
C GLN A 7 17.49 2.02 5.03
N VAL A 8 17.93 2.11 3.78
CA VAL A 8 18.44 3.36 3.23
C VAL A 8 17.28 4.35 3.24
N ARG A 9 17.47 5.53 3.83
CA ARG A 9 16.45 6.61 3.90
C ARG A 9 15.78 6.90 2.54
N LEU A 10 16.49 6.60 1.45
CA LEU A 10 16.01 6.73 0.07
C LEU A 10 14.86 5.79 -0.29
N ILE A 11 14.62 4.70 0.46
CA ILE A 11 13.54 3.75 0.14
C ILE A 11 12.18 4.43 0.18
N ASN A 12 11.96 5.35 1.13
CA ASN A 12 10.71 6.09 1.19
C ASN A 12 10.58 7.05 -0.01
N GLY A 13 11.69 7.63 -0.47
CA GLY A 13 11.72 8.43 -1.70
C GLY A 13 11.36 7.61 -2.94
N PHE A 14 11.84 6.36 -3.03
CA PHE A 14 11.48 5.45 -4.11
C PHE A 14 9.97 5.14 -4.13
N TRP A 15 9.40 4.77 -2.98
CA TRP A 15 7.96 4.52 -2.85
C TRP A 15 7.10 5.76 -3.11
N PHE A 16 7.59 6.94 -2.71
CA PHE A 16 6.95 8.21 -3.03
C PHE A 16 6.86 8.42 -4.54
N VAL A 17 7.97 8.24 -5.27
CA VAL A 17 8.01 8.38 -6.73
C VAL A 17 7.06 7.41 -7.40
N LEU A 18 7.06 6.12 -7.00
CA LEU A 18 6.13 5.13 -7.53
C LEU A 18 4.67 5.51 -7.26
N SER A 19 4.36 6.02 -6.08
CA SER A 19 3.02 6.47 -5.72
C SER A 19 2.57 7.66 -6.57
N VAL A 20 3.47 8.63 -6.80
CA VAL A 20 3.20 9.78 -7.69
C VAL A 20 2.94 9.32 -9.13
N ILE A 21 3.74 8.37 -9.65
CA ILE A 21 3.54 7.82 -10.99
C ILE A 21 2.18 7.10 -11.07
N GLY A 22 1.86 6.24 -10.10
CA GLY A 22 0.60 5.50 -10.07
C GLY A 22 -0.62 6.43 -9.99
N MET A 23 -0.60 7.39 -9.06
CA MET A 23 -1.69 8.37 -8.92
C MET A 23 -1.79 9.30 -10.13
N GLY A 24 -0.67 9.73 -10.69
CA GLY A 24 -0.64 10.54 -11.91
C GLY A 24 -1.23 9.81 -13.11
N TYR A 25 -0.92 8.52 -13.25
CA TYR A 25 -1.53 7.68 -14.28
C TYR A 25 -3.05 7.56 -14.07
N MET A 26 -3.50 7.26 -12.84
CA MET A 26 -4.93 7.19 -12.52
C MET A 26 -5.65 8.49 -12.84
N ALA A 27 -5.09 9.65 -12.46
CA ALA A 27 -5.66 10.96 -12.75
C ALA A 27 -5.78 11.24 -14.26
N ARG A 28 -4.87 10.70 -15.07
CA ARG A 28 -4.88 10.84 -16.53
C ARG A 28 -5.98 9.99 -17.19
N VAL A 29 -6.18 8.76 -16.71
CA VAL A 29 -7.10 7.81 -17.36
C VAL A 29 -8.53 7.86 -16.78
N MET A 30 -8.69 8.30 -15.54
CA MET A 30 -10.00 8.41 -14.89
C MET A 30 -10.66 9.76 -15.18
N PRO A 31 -11.93 9.81 -15.61
CA PRO A 31 -12.64 11.07 -15.78
C PRO A 31 -13.04 11.63 -14.41
N LEU A 32 -12.13 12.34 -13.74
CA LEU A 32 -12.31 12.86 -12.37
C LEU A 32 -13.48 13.86 -12.19
N LYS A 33 -14.09 14.32 -13.30
CA LYS A 33 -15.35 15.08 -13.27
C LYS A 33 -16.55 14.21 -12.87
N VAL A 34 -16.45 12.90 -13.07
CA VAL A 34 -17.46 11.92 -12.63
C VAL A 34 -17.27 11.67 -11.14
N GLY A 35 -18.32 11.93 -10.35
CA GLY A 35 -18.27 11.85 -8.89
C GLY A 35 -17.75 10.50 -8.36
N LYS A 36 -18.21 9.39 -8.94
CA LYS A 36 -17.76 8.03 -8.57
C LYS A 36 -16.26 7.81 -8.84
N MET A 37 -15.76 8.25 -9.99
CA MET A 37 -14.32 8.12 -10.34
C MET A 37 -13.46 8.99 -9.43
N LYS A 38 -13.93 10.18 -9.08
CA LYS A 38 -13.28 11.04 -8.09
C LYS A 38 -13.22 10.36 -6.71
N GLN A 39 -14.29 9.70 -6.28
CA GLN A 39 -14.32 8.98 -5.01
C GLN A 39 -13.31 7.83 -4.99
N ILE A 40 -13.22 7.02 -6.06
CA ILE A 40 -12.23 5.94 -6.20
C ILE A 40 -10.80 6.50 -6.12
N TYR A 41 -10.52 7.58 -6.86
CA TYR A 41 -9.22 8.25 -6.83
C TYR A 41 -8.86 8.73 -5.42
N LEU A 42 -9.79 9.39 -4.72
CA LEU A 42 -9.56 9.87 -3.35
C LEU A 42 -9.40 8.72 -2.35
N SER A 43 -10.12 7.61 -2.55
CA SER A 43 -10.03 6.41 -1.70
C SER A 43 -8.65 5.76 -1.76
N TRP A 44 -7.89 5.97 -2.85
CA TRP A 44 -6.48 5.59 -2.93
C TRP A 44 -5.53 6.69 -2.45
N LEU A 45 -5.82 7.95 -2.80
CA LEU A 45 -4.96 9.07 -2.44
C LEU A 45 -4.77 9.20 -0.92
N VAL A 46 -5.86 9.06 -0.15
CA VAL A 46 -5.85 9.26 1.31
C VAL A 46 -4.96 8.24 2.03
N PRO A 47 -5.11 6.91 1.84
CA PRO A 47 -4.21 5.92 2.42
C PRO A 47 -2.75 6.12 2.01
N ILE A 48 -2.48 6.47 0.73
CA ILE A 48 -1.12 6.69 0.24
C ILE A 48 -0.48 7.89 0.95
N ILE A 49 -1.16 9.03 1.02
CA ILE A 49 -0.64 10.22 1.72
C ILE A 49 -0.36 9.90 3.19
N PHE A 50 -1.31 9.23 3.85
CA PHE A 50 -1.15 8.82 5.24
C PHE A 50 0.06 7.89 5.43
N GLY A 51 0.16 6.84 4.61
CA GLY A 51 1.26 5.88 4.65
C GLY A 51 2.62 6.54 4.42
N MET A 52 2.70 7.46 3.45
CA MET A 52 3.92 8.21 3.15
C MET A 52 4.32 9.14 4.29
N ALA A 53 3.36 9.85 4.89
CA ALA A 53 3.61 10.75 6.00
C ALA A 53 4.14 10.01 7.23
N VAL A 54 3.47 8.92 7.64
CA VAL A 54 3.90 8.08 8.77
C VAL A 54 5.28 7.47 8.49
N SER A 55 5.47 6.90 7.31
CA SER A 55 6.78 6.33 6.92
C SER A 55 7.88 7.39 6.94
N GLY A 56 7.58 8.61 6.49
CA GLY A 56 8.51 9.74 6.55
C GLY A 56 8.91 10.06 7.99
N LEU A 57 7.94 10.23 8.88
CA LEU A 57 8.19 10.54 10.28
C LEU A 57 9.06 9.49 10.98
N VAL A 58 8.85 8.19 10.68
CA VAL A 58 9.67 7.09 11.22
C VAL A 58 11.16 7.21 10.85
N PHE A 59 11.51 7.79 9.70
CA PHE A 59 12.91 8.02 9.31
C PHE A 59 13.52 9.33 9.84
N TYR A 60 12.69 10.30 10.25
CA TYR A 60 13.14 11.63 10.69
C TYR A 60 13.12 11.82 12.20
N ILE A 61 12.28 11.08 12.93
CA ILE A 61 12.15 11.16 14.39
C ILE A 61 12.91 9.99 15.01
N ASP A 62 14.04 10.27 15.67
CA ASP A 62 14.90 9.24 16.28
C ASP A 62 14.13 8.34 17.26
N ALA A 63 13.21 8.93 18.03
CA ALA A 63 12.36 8.21 18.98
C ALA A 63 11.40 7.20 18.32
N TRP A 64 11.27 7.20 16.98
CA TRP A 64 10.42 6.30 16.21
C TRP A 64 11.24 5.31 15.36
N ALA A 65 12.57 5.37 15.40
CA ALA A 65 13.44 4.53 14.57
C ALA A 65 13.22 3.03 14.80
N GLN A 66 12.78 2.63 16.00
CA GLN A 66 12.41 1.24 16.30
C GLN A 66 11.21 0.72 15.50
N LEU A 67 10.46 1.59 14.80
CA LEU A 67 9.34 1.22 13.94
C LEU A 67 9.76 0.90 12.50
N ILE A 68 10.99 1.25 12.09
CA ILE A 68 11.53 0.94 10.74
C ILE A 68 11.36 -0.54 10.38
N PRO A 69 11.63 -1.51 11.28
CA PRO A 69 11.45 -2.93 10.98
C PRO A 69 10.00 -3.37 10.81
N TYR A 70 8.99 -2.51 11.00
CA TYR A 70 7.57 -2.86 10.89
C TYR A 70 6.85 -2.08 9.78
N LEU A 71 7.59 -1.25 9.03
CA LEU A 71 6.99 -0.36 8.03
C LEU A 71 6.31 -1.12 6.88
N GLY A 72 6.80 -2.30 6.47
CA GLY A 72 6.14 -3.12 5.46
C GLY A 72 4.82 -3.74 5.96
N VAL A 73 4.78 -4.19 7.23
CA VAL A 73 3.54 -4.62 7.90
C VAL A 73 2.53 -3.47 7.94
N PHE A 74 3.00 -2.27 8.31
CA PHE A 74 2.20 -1.06 8.30
C PHE A 74 1.62 -0.77 6.91
N TRP A 75 2.44 -0.82 5.84
CA TRP A 75 1.98 -0.59 4.48
C TRP A 75 0.95 -1.61 4.00
N LEU A 76 1.10 -2.89 4.35
CA LEU A 76 0.09 -3.92 4.06
C LEU A 76 -1.27 -3.56 4.69
N LEU A 77 -1.28 -3.08 5.94
CA LEU A 77 -2.51 -2.64 6.59
C LEU A 77 -3.10 -1.38 5.95
N VAL A 78 -2.27 -0.41 5.58
CA VAL A 78 -2.70 0.79 4.84
C VAL A 78 -3.35 0.42 3.51
N MET A 79 -2.74 -0.52 2.77
CA MET A 79 -3.31 -1.03 1.52
C MET A 79 -4.61 -1.79 1.74
N ALA A 80 -4.72 -2.59 2.81
CA ALA A 80 -5.97 -3.26 3.16
C ALA A 80 -7.11 -2.25 3.39
N VAL A 81 -6.86 -1.17 4.11
CA VAL A 81 -7.83 -0.08 4.30
C VAL A 81 -8.18 0.58 2.97
N GLY A 82 -7.19 0.85 2.11
CA GLY A 82 -7.41 1.41 0.78
C GLY A 82 -8.31 0.53 -0.09
N TYR A 83 -8.07 -0.79 -0.10
CA TYR A 83 -8.94 -1.75 -0.79
C TYR A 83 -10.35 -1.76 -0.20
N ALA A 84 -10.49 -1.88 1.12
CA ALA A 84 -11.78 -1.91 1.77
C ALA A 84 -12.61 -0.64 1.48
N TRP A 85 -11.98 0.53 1.50
CA TRP A 85 -12.62 1.79 1.14
C TRP A 85 -13.06 1.78 -0.33
N ASN A 86 -12.19 1.33 -1.24
CA ASN A 86 -12.55 1.22 -2.65
C ASN A 86 -13.72 0.26 -2.90
N GLY A 87 -13.84 -0.82 -2.14
CA GLY A 87 -14.99 -1.73 -2.20
C GLY A 87 -16.33 -1.10 -1.82
N ILE A 88 -16.33 0.00 -1.04
CA ILE A 88 -17.54 0.75 -0.71
C ILE A 88 -18.01 1.59 -1.91
N VAL A 89 -17.07 2.14 -2.67
CA VAL A 89 -17.36 3.12 -3.73
C VAL A 89 -17.39 2.51 -5.12
N ASP A 90 -16.88 1.29 -5.31
CA ASP A 90 -16.78 0.64 -6.60
C ASP A 90 -17.28 -0.81 -6.62
N ALA A 91 -17.89 -1.19 -7.74
CA ALA A 91 -18.53 -2.49 -7.92
C ALA A 91 -17.91 -3.22 -9.12
N PRO A 92 -17.74 -4.56 -9.08
CA PRO A 92 -18.08 -5.45 -7.96
C PRO A 92 -17.15 -5.27 -6.75
N SER A 93 -17.73 -5.23 -5.55
CA SER A 93 -17.05 -4.93 -4.28
C SER A 93 -16.31 -6.13 -3.68
N ASP A 94 -16.76 -7.35 -3.99
CA ASP A 94 -16.23 -8.59 -3.40
C ASP A 94 -14.72 -8.74 -3.60
N TRP A 95 -14.21 -8.38 -4.78
CA TRP A 95 -12.78 -8.46 -5.04
C TRP A 95 -11.96 -7.50 -4.17
N TYR A 96 -12.47 -6.29 -3.95
CA TYR A 96 -11.79 -5.33 -3.08
C TYR A 96 -11.70 -5.84 -1.64
N TYR A 97 -12.77 -6.47 -1.14
CA TYR A 97 -12.74 -7.06 0.20
C TYR A 97 -11.84 -8.29 0.29
N PHE A 98 -11.80 -9.12 -0.76
CA PHE A 98 -10.84 -10.22 -0.84
C PHE A 98 -9.39 -9.71 -0.83
N ALA A 99 -9.06 -8.70 -1.64
CA ALA A 99 -7.75 -8.08 -1.65
C ALA A 99 -7.39 -7.45 -0.30
N ALA A 100 -8.34 -6.79 0.36
CA ALA A 100 -8.16 -6.25 1.71
C ALA A 100 -7.83 -7.37 2.71
N ALA A 101 -8.59 -8.46 2.72
CA ALA A 101 -8.35 -9.61 3.58
C ALA A 101 -6.97 -10.24 3.34
N LEU A 102 -6.56 -10.37 2.07
CA LEU A 102 -5.24 -10.90 1.71
C LEU A 102 -4.10 -10.02 2.26
N ASN A 103 -4.25 -8.70 2.17
CA ASN A 103 -3.27 -7.76 2.73
C ASN A 103 -3.20 -7.85 4.27
N VAL A 104 -4.34 -8.01 4.95
CA VAL A 104 -4.36 -8.24 6.41
C VAL A 104 -3.69 -9.56 6.79
N MET A 105 -3.98 -10.65 6.07
CA MET A 105 -3.33 -11.94 6.30
C MET A 105 -1.83 -11.87 6.07
N ALA A 106 -1.38 -11.19 5.02
CA ALA A 106 0.03 -10.97 4.75
C ALA A 106 0.70 -10.13 5.84
N ALA A 107 0.03 -9.10 6.35
CA ALA A 107 0.52 -8.29 7.46
C ALA A 107 0.68 -9.13 8.73
N ALA A 108 -0.35 -9.92 9.08
CA ALA A 108 -0.31 -10.83 10.22
C ALA A 108 0.82 -11.85 10.09
N LEU A 109 0.98 -12.46 8.91
CA LEU A 109 2.04 -13.43 8.63
C LEU A 109 3.44 -12.80 8.77
N CYS A 110 3.64 -11.60 8.24
CA CYS A 110 4.90 -10.85 8.40
C CYS A 110 5.16 -10.46 9.86
N TYR A 111 4.12 -10.16 10.64
CA TYR A 111 4.26 -9.78 12.04
C TYR A 111 4.63 -10.96 12.95
N VAL A 112 4.03 -12.14 12.74
CA VAL A 112 4.22 -13.31 13.62
C VAL A 112 5.44 -14.17 13.26
N SER A 113 5.96 -14.05 12.04
CA SER A 113 7.09 -14.84 11.56
C SER A 113 8.33 -13.97 11.34
N PRO A 114 9.42 -14.20 12.10
CA PRO A 114 10.68 -13.48 11.91
C PRO A 114 11.20 -13.58 10.47
N LEU A 115 11.01 -14.73 9.82
CA LEU A 115 11.39 -14.95 8.43
C LEU A 115 10.63 -14.02 7.48
N TYR A 116 9.31 -13.89 7.64
CA TYR A 116 8.51 -13.03 6.76
C TYR A 116 8.69 -11.55 7.09
N LEU A 117 9.05 -11.20 8.34
CA LEU A 117 9.43 -9.85 8.71
C LEU A 117 10.65 -9.37 7.91
N GLU A 118 11.63 -10.24 7.64
CA GLU A 118 12.79 -9.89 6.80
C GLU A 118 12.41 -9.60 5.33
N TYR A 119 11.38 -10.26 4.83
CA TYR A 119 10.90 -10.12 3.45
C TYR A 119 9.65 -9.25 3.32
N GLN A 120 9.23 -8.54 4.37
CA GLN A 120 7.92 -7.88 4.43
C GLN A 120 7.66 -6.91 3.28
N TYR A 121 8.67 -6.23 2.74
CA TYR A 121 8.51 -5.33 1.59
C TYR A 121 8.31 -6.07 0.29
N VAL A 122 8.98 -7.20 0.12
CA VAL A 122 8.78 -8.07 -1.04
C VAL A 122 7.38 -8.66 -0.95
N VAL A 123 6.96 -9.13 0.23
CA VAL A 123 5.60 -9.61 0.46
C VAL A 123 4.58 -8.50 0.19
N ALA A 124 4.78 -7.29 0.73
CA ALA A 124 3.92 -6.14 0.49
C ALA A 124 3.83 -5.79 -1.00
N ALA A 125 4.96 -5.72 -1.69
CA ALA A 125 5.02 -5.43 -3.12
C ALA A 125 4.30 -6.50 -3.94
N VAL A 126 4.57 -7.79 -3.69
CA VAL A 126 3.98 -8.91 -4.44
C VAL A 126 2.48 -8.99 -4.19
N VAL A 127 2.04 -8.98 -2.93
CA VAL A 127 0.61 -9.09 -2.57
C VAL A 127 -0.18 -7.92 -3.13
N THR A 128 0.36 -6.70 -3.00
CA THR A 128 -0.32 -5.49 -3.49
C THR A 128 -0.31 -5.42 -5.01
N ALA A 129 0.82 -5.68 -5.67
CA ALA A 129 0.92 -5.67 -7.13
C ALA A 129 0.01 -6.72 -7.75
N TRP A 130 -0.01 -7.94 -7.19
CA TRP A 130 -0.90 -9.01 -7.63
C TRP A 130 -2.38 -8.61 -7.49
N SER A 131 -2.74 -8.01 -6.35
CA SER A 131 -4.12 -7.54 -6.10
C SER A 131 -4.57 -6.48 -7.11
N MET A 132 -3.67 -5.59 -7.53
CA MET A 132 -3.93 -4.58 -8.58
C MET A 132 -3.95 -5.18 -9.99
N LEU A 133 -3.03 -6.08 -10.32
CA LEU A 133 -2.97 -6.74 -11.62
C LEU A 133 -4.24 -7.56 -11.89
N TYR A 134 -4.71 -8.29 -10.89
CA TYR A 134 -5.91 -9.10 -11.04
C TYR A 134 -7.17 -8.23 -11.18
N LEU A 135 -7.25 -7.10 -10.46
CA LEU A 135 -8.30 -6.09 -10.69
C LEU A 135 -8.35 -5.64 -12.14
N TRP A 136 -7.18 -5.38 -12.74
CA TRP A 136 -7.09 -4.95 -14.13
C TRP A 136 -7.56 -6.05 -15.08
N LEU A 137 -7.06 -7.28 -14.90
CA LEU A 137 -7.45 -8.44 -15.71
C LEU A 137 -8.95 -8.77 -15.63
N LEU A 138 -9.59 -8.60 -14.46
CA LEU A 138 -11.03 -8.82 -14.31
C LEU A 138 -11.89 -7.73 -14.98
N ARG A 139 -11.31 -6.58 -15.33
CA ARG A 139 -12.04 -5.42 -15.86
C ARG A 139 -11.80 -5.16 -17.35
N THR A 140 -10.79 -5.80 -17.94
CA THR A 140 -10.52 -5.81 -19.39
C THR A 140 -11.16 -7.03 -20.03
#